data_AF-A0AA41DBP3-F1
#
_entry.id   AF-A0AA41DBP3-F1
#
_cell.length_a   1.000
_cell.length_b   1.000
_cell.length_c   1.000
_cell.angle_alpha   90.00
_cell.angle_beta   90.00
_cell.angle_gamma   90.00
#
_symmetry.space_group_name_H-M   'P 1'
#
loop_
_entity.id
_entity.type
_entity.pdbx_description
1 polymer ?
#
loop_
_entity_poly.entity_id
_entity_poly.type
_entity_poly.pdbx_seq_one_letter_code
_entity_poly.pdbx_strand_id
1 'polypeptide(L)'
;MPRRHILSARQRSALLDLPTDEAALLRHYLLADDDLIHIDRRRRPENRIGFALQLCALRYPGRTLAPGELIPHTVSAFLGAQLGIAGETLAAYAVRRQTRHQHMEALRRIYGYRMFPGRGPYARAFRDWLLAEAEQARSNDDLARRFIARCRETMTILPAITTIERLCADALVAAERRIEKRIAARLDPVACDGLDRLTTEMLPGAISRFIWLRRIEPGNNSAAANRLLDRLEFLRAMNLNDGILAGVPPHRVARLRRQGERYFADGLRDLGADRRRAIMAVCVIEW
;
A
#
# COMPACT_ATOMS: atom_id res chain seq x y z
N MET A 1 18.40 -4.44 -12.15
CA MET A 1 17.65 -5.16 -11.09
C MET A 1 16.18 -5.27 -11.50
N PRO A 2 15.59 -6.47 -11.53
CA PRO A 2 14.17 -6.62 -11.86
C PRO A 2 13.33 -5.86 -10.82
N ARG A 3 12.44 -4.98 -11.28
CA ARG A 3 11.54 -4.23 -10.39
C ARG A 3 10.69 -5.23 -9.64
N ARG A 4 10.93 -5.40 -8.33
CA ARG A 4 10.06 -6.20 -7.46
C ARG A 4 8.67 -5.59 -7.49
N HIS A 5 7.77 -6.26 -8.17
CA HIS A 5 6.37 -5.93 -8.22
C HIS A 5 5.73 -6.28 -6.87
N ILE A 6 5.10 -5.30 -6.22
CA ILE A 6 4.49 -5.49 -4.89
C ILE A 6 3.03 -5.98 -4.97
N LEU A 7 2.43 -5.93 -6.17
CA LEU A 7 1.07 -6.37 -6.45
C LEU A 7 1.08 -7.57 -7.40
N SER A 8 0.16 -8.52 -7.18
CA SER A 8 -0.12 -9.60 -8.11
C SER A 8 -0.90 -9.11 -9.34
N ALA A 9 -0.91 -9.90 -10.41
CA ALA A 9 -1.71 -9.59 -11.61
C ALA A 9 -3.20 -9.39 -11.28
N ARG A 10 -3.76 -10.25 -10.40
CA ARG A 10 -5.14 -10.14 -9.92
C ARG A 10 -5.40 -8.83 -9.15
N GLN A 11 -4.45 -8.41 -8.31
CA GLN A 11 -4.57 -7.15 -7.58
C GLN A 11 -4.54 -5.94 -8.52
N ARG A 12 -3.66 -5.95 -9.54
CA ARG A 12 -3.62 -4.88 -10.55
C ARG A 12 -4.91 -4.78 -11.33
N SER A 13 -5.44 -5.92 -11.79
CA SER A 13 -6.72 -6.00 -12.50
C SER A 13 -7.85 -5.42 -11.64
N ALA A 14 -7.96 -5.86 -10.37
CA ALA A 14 -8.98 -5.36 -9.45
C ALA A 14 -8.88 -3.84 -9.14
N LEU A 15 -7.71 -3.23 -9.36
CA LEU A 15 -7.47 -1.81 -9.13
C LEU A 15 -7.67 -0.94 -10.37
N LEU A 16 -7.41 -1.48 -11.57
CA LEU A 16 -7.23 -0.69 -12.79
C LEU A 16 -8.12 -1.12 -13.95
N ASP A 17 -8.76 -2.27 -13.90
CA ASP A 17 -9.65 -2.68 -14.98
C ASP A 17 -10.93 -1.84 -14.96
N LEU A 18 -11.53 -1.68 -16.15
CA LEU A 18 -12.83 -1.03 -16.24
C LEU A 18 -13.88 -1.93 -15.58
N PRO A 19 -14.85 -1.35 -14.85
CA PRO A 19 -15.89 -2.13 -14.21
C PRO A 19 -16.76 -2.80 -15.28
N THR A 20 -17.09 -4.06 -15.06
CA THR A 20 -17.97 -4.83 -15.94
C THR A 20 -19.24 -5.30 -15.24
N ASP A 21 -19.28 -5.23 -13.91
CA ASP A 21 -20.49 -5.47 -13.13
C ASP A 21 -21.45 -4.27 -13.18
N GLU A 22 -22.73 -4.58 -13.21
CA GLU A 22 -23.80 -3.59 -13.34
C GLU A 22 -23.79 -2.57 -12.19
N ALA A 23 -23.55 -3.01 -10.97
CA ALA A 23 -23.54 -2.13 -9.80
C ALA A 23 -22.43 -1.05 -9.88
N ALA A 24 -21.23 -1.42 -10.33
CA ALA A 24 -20.14 -0.46 -10.54
C ALA A 24 -20.38 0.45 -11.74
N LEU A 25 -20.97 -0.06 -12.82
CA LEU A 25 -21.37 0.75 -13.98
C LEU A 25 -22.42 1.81 -13.58
N LEU A 26 -23.49 1.41 -12.90
CA LEU A 26 -24.51 2.33 -12.40
C LEU A 26 -23.91 3.38 -11.45
N ARG A 27 -22.96 2.98 -10.61
CA ARG A 27 -22.34 3.90 -9.64
C ARG A 27 -21.40 4.92 -10.28
N HIS A 28 -20.67 4.53 -11.32
CA HIS A 28 -19.51 5.32 -11.79
C HIS A 28 -19.63 5.80 -13.24
N TYR A 29 -20.48 5.17 -14.05
CA TYR A 29 -20.56 5.36 -15.50
C TYR A 29 -21.91 5.97 -15.94
N LEU A 30 -22.80 6.32 -14.99
CA LEU A 30 -23.95 7.15 -15.29
C LEU A 30 -23.51 8.57 -15.68
N LEU A 31 -24.06 9.06 -16.78
CA LEU A 31 -23.83 10.39 -17.33
C LEU A 31 -24.92 11.32 -16.82
N ALA A 32 -24.52 12.41 -16.17
CA ALA A 32 -25.42 13.48 -15.77
C ALA A 32 -25.72 14.41 -16.95
N ASP A 33 -26.75 15.25 -16.83
CA ASP A 33 -27.16 16.19 -17.88
C ASP A 33 -26.00 17.12 -18.32
N ASP A 34 -25.21 17.61 -17.37
CA ASP A 34 -24.00 18.40 -17.66
C ASP A 34 -22.97 17.63 -18.50
N ASP A 35 -22.85 16.31 -18.27
CA ASP A 35 -21.97 15.47 -19.07
C ASP A 35 -22.46 15.40 -20.51
N LEU A 36 -23.77 15.21 -20.71
CA LEU A 36 -24.40 15.13 -22.02
C LEU A 36 -24.19 16.43 -22.80
N ILE A 37 -24.34 17.60 -22.16
CA ILE A 37 -24.04 18.91 -22.78
C ILE A 37 -22.61 18.95 -23.34
N HIS A 38 -21.64 18.41 -22.60
CA HIS A 38 -20.24 18.39 -23.04
C HIS A 38 -19.94 17.32 -24.10
N ILE A 39 -20.62 16.17 -24.01
CA ILE A 39 -20.51 15.06 -24.95
C ILE A 39 -21.09 15.45 -26.32
N ASP A 40 -22.26 16.08 -26.36
CA ASP A 40 -22.97 16.42 -27.60
C ASP A 40 -22.26 17.48 -28.45
N ARG A 41 -21.35 18.25 -27.84
CA ARG A 41 -20.43 19.15 -28.55
C ARG A 41 -19.45 18.41 -29.45
N ARG A 42 -19.29 17.09 -29.32
CA ARG A 42 -18.42 16.30 -30.18
C ARG A 42 -19.15 15.95 -31.48
N ARG A 43 -18.48 16.24 -32.59
CA ARG A 43 -18.95 15.87 -33.93
C ARG A 43 -18.81 14.37 -34.11
N ARG A 44 -19.83 13.72 -34.65
CA ARG A 44 -19.94 12.28 -34.96
C ARG A 44 -20.13 11.35 -33.74
N PRO A 45 -20.91 10.26 -33.87
CA PRO A 45 -21.22 9.35 -32.77
C PRO A 45 -19.99 8.72 -32.10
N GLU A 46 -18.96 8.35 -32.87
CA GLU A 46 -17.74 7.71 -32.35
C GLU A 46 -16.96 8.61 -31.39
N ASN A 47 -16.97 9.92 -31.63
CA ASN A 47 -16.31 10.88 -30.75
C ASN A 47 -17.14 11.14 -29.49
N ARG A 48 -18.47 11.09 -29.56
CA ARG A 48 -19.35 11.24 -28.39
C ARG A 48 -19.16 10.10 -27.41
N ILE A 49 -19.31 8.86 -27.87
CA ILE A 49 -19.12 7.67 -27.03
C ILE A 49 -17.68 7.55 -26.53
N GLY A 50 -16.69 7.90 -27.37
CA GLY A 50 -15.29 7.93 -26.97
C GLY A 50 -14.95 8.98 -25.92
N PHE A 51 -15.58 10.16 -25.98
CA PHE A 51 -15.45 11.20 -24.95
C PHE A 51 -16.08 10.76 -23.63
N ALA A 52 -17.29 10.19 -23.69
CA ALA A 52 -17.99 9.64 -22.52
C ALA A 52 -17.18 8.53 -21.84
N LEU A 53 -16.60 7.62 -22.63
CA LEU A 53 -15.75 6.56 -22.12
C LEU A 53 -14.51 7.10 -21.38
N GLN A 54 -13.83 8.10 -21.97
CA GLN A 54 -12.68 8.70 -21.29
C GLN A 54 -13.08 9.40 -19.98
N LEU A 55 -14.22 10.11 -19.96
CA LEU A 55 -14.76 10.71 -18.74
C LEU A 55 -15.00 9.64 -17.67
N CYS A 56 -15.67 8.54 -18.04
CA CYS A 56 -15.97 7.46 -17.10
C CYS A 56 -14.70 6.79 -16.58
N ALA A 57 -13.71 6.52 -17.44
CA ALA A 57 -12.42 5.96 -17.02
C ALA A 57 -11.66 6.87 -16.03
N LEU A 58 -11.82 8.20 -16.14
CA LEU A 58 -11.29 9.18 -15.19
C LEU A 58 -12.09 9.25 -13.88
N ARG A 59 -13.39 8.96 -13.90
CA ARG A 59 -14.21 8.80 -12.68
C ARG A 59 -13.83 7.53 -11.93
N TYR A 60 -13.78 6.43 -12.67
CA TYR A 60 -13.41 5.12 -12.17
C TYR A 60 -12.83 4.27 -13.32
N PRO A 61 -11.64 3.66 -13.16
CA PRO A 61 -10.85 3.58 -11.94
C PRO A 61 -9.96 4.80 -11.65
N GLY A 62 -10.03 5.87 -12.45
CA GLY A 62 -9.28 7.11 -12.23
C GLY A 62 -8.07 7.30 -13.14
N ARG A 63 -7.98 6.55 -14.25
CA ARG A 63 -6.81 6.54 -15.14
C ARG A 63 -7.16 6.90 -16.57
N THR A 64 -6.12 7.22 -17.34
CA THR A 64 -6.24 7.26 -18.80
C THR A 64 -6.32 5.86 -19.40
N LEU A 65 -7.08 5.73 -20.49
CA LEU A 65 -7.08 4.52 -21.32
C LEU A 65 -5.81 4.45 -22.16
N ALA A 66 -5.22 3.25 -22.26
CA ALA A 66 -4.06 3.01 -23.10
C ALA A 66 -4.43 3.02 -24.60
N PRO A 67 -3.50 3.38 -25.50
CA PRO A 67 -3.69 3.18 -26.94
C PRO A 67 -4.00 1.71 -27.25
N GLY A 68 -5.08 1.46 -28.02
CA GLY A 68 -5.48 0.09 -28.37
C GLY A 68 -6.03 -0.78 -27.23
N GLU A 69 -6.31 -0.21 -26.06
CA GLU A 69 -6.92 -0.94 -24.96
C GLU A 69 -8.29 -1.52 -25.37
N LEU A 70 -8.48 -2.81 -25.11
CA LEU A 70 -9.75 -3.49 -25.38
C LEU A 70 -10.79 -3.05 -24.35
N ILE A 71 -11.89 -2.50 -24.85
CA ILE A 71 -13.00 -2.03 -24.01
C ILE A 71 -14.01 -3.16 -23.88
N PRO A 72 -14.39 -3.59 -22.67
CA PRO A 72 -15.41 -4.62 -22.49
C PRO A 72 -16.73 -4.23 -23.15
N HIS A 73 -17.39 -5.20 -23.80
CA HIS A 73 -18.67 -4.96 -24.47
C HIS A 73 -19.74 -4.42 -23.53
N THR A 74 -19.75 -4.87 -22.26
CA THR A 74 -20.67 -4.37 -21.23
C THR A 74 -20.52 -2.86 -21.02
N VAL A 75 -19.28 -2.34 -21.01
CA VAL A 75 -19.00 -0.91 -20.89
C VAL A 75 -19.48 -0.15 -22.12
N SER A 76 -19.17 -0.64 -23.32
CA SER A 76 -19.55 0.06 -24.56
C SER A 76 -21.07 0.04 -24.79
N ALA A 77 -21.74 -1.07 -24.47
CA ALA A 77 -23.20 -1.17 -24.53
C ALA A 77 -23.88 -0.24 -23.52
N PHE A 78 -23.37 -0.19 -22.27
CA PHE A 78 -23.91 0.68 -21.22
C PHE A 78 -23.81 2.17 -21.58
N LEU A 79 -22.67 2.61 -22.11
CA LEU A 79 -22.51 4.00 -22.58
C LEU A 79 -23.31 4.27 -23.85
N GLY A 80 -23.37 3.30 -24.76
CA GLY A 80 -24.17 3.41 -25.99
C GLY A 80 -25.65 3.62 -25.71
N ALA A 81 -26.22 2.84 -24.78
CA ALA A 81 -27.61 2.96 -24.36
C ALA A 81 -27.96 4.35 -23.81
N GLN A 82 -27.07 4.94 -22.98
CA GLN A 82 -27.26 6.29 -22.44
C GLN A 82 -27.20 7.39 -23.51
N LEU A 83 -26.43 7.17 -24.58
CA LEU A 83 -26.21 8.17 -25.64
C LEU A 83 -27.09 7.96 -26.87
N GLY A 84 -27.86 6.87 -26.95
CA GLY A 84 -28.57 6.48 -28.17
C GLY A 84 -27.62 6.11 -29.32
N ILE A 85 -26.45 5.55 -29.01
CA ILE A 85 -25.39 5.19 -29.98
C ILE A 85 -25.08 3.71 -29.88
N ALA A 86 -24.95 3.01 -31.00
CA ALA A 86 -24.51 1.61 -31.02
C ALA A 86 -23.10 1.48 -30.40
N GLY A 87 -22.91 0.58 -29.43
CA GLY A 87 -21.65 0.46 -28.69
C GLY A 87 -20.44 0.11 -29.58
N GLU A 88 -20.67 -0.59 -30.68
CA GLU A 88 -19.70 -0.98 -31.70
C GLU A 88 -19.03 0.24 -32.37
N THR A 89 -19.71 1.38 -32.37
CA THR A 89 -19.20 2.65 -32.92
C THR A 89 -17.91 3.11 -32.22
N LEU A 90 -17.68 2.64 -30.98
CA LEU A 90 -16.47 2.93 -30.22
C LEU A 90 -15.20 2.35 -30.89
N ALA A 91 -15.30 1.28 -31.69
CA ALA A 91 -14.15 0.70 -32.37
C ALA A 91 -13.46 1.71 -33.31
N ALA A 92 -14.25 2.56 -33.99
CA ALA A 92 -13.73 3.62 -34.86
C ALA A 92 -12.99 4.72 -34.08
N TYR A 93 -13.38 4.96 -32.83
CA TYR A 93 -12.72 5.92 -31.94
C TYR A 93 -11.32 5.46 -31.50
N ALA A 94 -11.15 4.16 -31.27
CA ALA A 94 -9.91 3.59 -30.75
C ALA A 94 -8.68 3.84 -31.65
N VAL A 95 -8.90 4.03 -32.96
CA VAL A 95 -7.86 4.17 -33.99
C VAL A 95 -7.21 5.58 -34.00
N ARG A 96 -7.90 6.64 -33.60
CA ARG A 96 -7.44 8.03 -33.80
C ARG A 96 -6.78 8.64 -32.56
N ARG A 97 -5.45 8.52 -32.46
CA ARG A 97 -4.66 9.03 -31.32
C ARG A 97 -4.82 10.54 -31.06
N GLN A 98 -4.89 11.37 -32.10
CA GLN A 98 -4.96 12.84 -31.95
C GLN A 98 -6.26 13.29 -31.28
N THR A 99 -7.41 12.75 -31.72
CA THR A 99 -8.71 13.03 -31.12
C THR A 99 -8.75 12.65 -29.64
N ARG A 100 -8.16 11.50 -29.29
CA ARG A 100 -8.08 11.03 -27.89
C ARG A 100 -7.33 12.01 -26.99
N HIS A 101 -6.23 12.58 -27.49
CA HIS A 101 -5.46 13.56 -26.74
C HIS A 101 -6.25 14.87 -26.53
N GLN A 102 -6.88 15.39 -27.59
CA GLN A 102 -7.74 16.57 -27.50
C GLN A 102 -8.92 16.37 -26.53
N HIS A 103 -9.52 15.18 -26.54
CA HIS A 103 -10.58 14.83 -25.59
C HIS A 103 -10.06 14.83 -24.14
N MET A 104 -8.90 14.22 -23.89
CA MET A 104 -8.29 14.22 -22.56
C MET A 104 -7.98 15.63 -22.06
N GLU A 105 -7.44 16.51 -22.91
CA GLU A 105 -7.21 17.91 -22.55
C GLU A 105 -8.51 18.66 -22.24
N ALA A 106 -9.55 18.44 -23.04
CA ALA A 106 -10.87 19.02 -22.80
C ALA A 106 -11.47 18.53 -21.47
N LEU A 107 -11.40 17.22 -21.19
CA LEU A 107 -11.89 16.64 -19.94
C LEU A 107 -11.17 17.23 -18.72
N ARG A 108 -9.84 17.37 -18.79
CA ARG A 108 -9.05 18.01 -17.73
C ARG A 108 -9.47 19.45 -17.48
N ARG A 109 -9.74 20.22 -18.54
CA ARG A 109 -10.16 21.61 -18.44
C ARG A 109 -11.58 21.76 -17.89
N ILE A 110 -12.51 20.92 -18.35
CA ILE A 110 -13.93 20.99 -17.98
C ILE A 110 -14.15 20.51 -16.55
N TYR A 111 -13.58 19.35 -16.19
CA TYR A 111 -13.83 18.69 -14.91
C TYR A 111 -12.73 18.90 -13.86
N GLY A 112 -11.66 19.64 -14.20
CA GLY A 112 -10.59 19.95 -13.25
C GLY A 112 -9.58 18.82 -12.99
N TYR A 113 -9.52 17.78 -13.84
CA TYR A 113 -8.55 16.70 -13.68
C TYR A 113 -7.10 17.18 -13.84
N ARG A 114 -6.25 16.75 -12.91
CA ARG A 114 -4.83 17.10 -12.84
C ARG A 114 -3.95 15.90 -13.14
N MET A 115 -2.83 16.12 -13.80
CA MET A 115 -1.83 15.06 -13.99
C MET A 115 -1.16 14.73 -12.66
N PHE A 116 -0.78 13.46 -12.46
CA PHE A 116 -0.01 13.06 -11.29
C PHE A 116 1.32 13.84 -11.22
N PRO A 117 1.63 14.50 -10.09
CA PRO A 117 2.76 15.41 -10.02
C PRO A 117 4.08 14.64 -9.90
N GLY A 118 5.07 14.96 -10.73
CA GLY A 118 6.43 14.42 -10.56
C GLY A 118 7.22 15.10 -9.45
N ARG A 119 7.00 16.40 -9.25
CA ARG A 119 7.76 17.28 -8.33
C ARG A 119 6.88 18.41 -7.79
N GLY A 120 7.42 19.22 -6.88
CA GLY A 120 6.75 20.41 -6.33
C GLY A 120 6.00 20.18 -5.01
N PRO A 121 5.32 21.22 -4.49
CA PRO A 121 4.65 21.19 -3.19
C PRO A 121 3.58 20.08 -3.09
N TYR A 122 2.76 19.93 -4.13
CA TYR A 122 1.73 18.90 -4.17
C TYR A 122 2.32 17.48 -4.15
N ALA A 123 3.40 17.24 -4.91
CA ALA A 123 4.09 15.94 -4.88
C ALA A 123 4.70 15.63 -3.50
N ARG A 124 5.21 16.65 -2.79
CA ARG A 124 5.70 16.48 -1.41
C ARG A 124 4.57 16.13 -0.46
N ALA A 125 3.51 16.94 -0.44
CA ALA A 125 2.34 16.70 0.39
C ALA A 125 1.72 15.31 0.14
N PHE A 126 1.66 14.87 -1.12
CA PHE A 126 1.17 13.52 -1.46
C PHE A 126 2.10 12.43 -0.93
N ARG A 127 3.42 12.60 -1.00
CA ARG A 127 4.39 11.63 -0.43
C ARG A 127 4.33 11.59 1.09
N ASP A 128 4.18 12.73 1.75
CA ASP A 128 4.07 12.82 3.21
C ASP A 128 2.79 12.13 3.69
N TRP A 129 1.68 12.36 2.98
CA TRP A 129 0.43 11.63 3.19
C TRP A 129 0.62 10.12 2.97
N LEU A 130 1.24 9.72 1.86
CA LEU A 130 1.46 8.30 1.55
C LEU A 130 2.32 7.60 2.61
N LEU A 131 3.31 8.28 3.17
CA LEU A 131 4.14 7.77 4.26
C LEU A 131 3.32 7.53 5.53
N ALA A 132 2.44 8.47 5.88
CA ALA A 132 1.53 8.32 7.02
C ALA A 132 0.57 7.13 6.83
N GLU A 133 0.00 6.99 5.64
CA GLU A 133 -0.83 5.83 5.30
C GLU A 133 -0.04 4.52 5.31
N ALA A 134 1.22 4.54 4.88
CA ALA A 134 2.08 3.35 4.85
C ALA A 134 2.40 2.80 6.25
N GLU A 135 2.41 3.63 7.31
CA GLU A 135 2.51 3.13 8.69
C GLU A 135 1.26 2.34 9.09
N GLN A 136 0.08 2.74 8.60
CA GLN A 136 -1.22 2.13 8.92
C GLN A 136 -1.63 0.99 7.98
N ALA A 137 -0.98 0.90 6.82
CA ALA A 137 -1.32 -0.08 5.80
C ALA A 137 -1.08 -1.52 6.30
N ARG A 138 -2.07 -2.39 6.09
CA ARG A 138 -1.99 -3.81 6.48
C ARG A 138 -1.37 -4.69 5.40
N SER A 139 -1.40 -4.25 4.15
CA SER A 139 -0.84 -4.96 3.00
C SER A 139 -0.43 -3.97 1.90
N ASN A 140 0.33 -4.47 0.92
CA ASN A 140 0.68 -3.69 -0.27
C ASN A 140 -0.56 -3.28 -1.08
N ASP A 141 -1.56 -4.16 -1.15
CA ASP A 141 -2.83 -3.92 -1.84
C ASP A 141 -3.67 -2.86 -1.12
N ASP A 142 -3.72 -2.89 0.21
CA ASP A 142 -4.40 -1.87 1.03
C ASP A 142 -3.82 -0.47 0.74
N LEU A 143 -2.48 -0.32 0.78
CA LEU A 143 -1.85 0.97 0.48
C LEU A 143 -2.11 1.43 -0.97
N ALA A 144 -2.08 0.51 -1.93
CA ALA A 144 -2.36 0.83 -3.34
C ALA A 144 -3.83 1.27 -3.54
N ARG A 145 -4.79 0.64 -2.85
CA ARG A 145 -6.20 1.06 -2.85
C ARG A 145 -6.36 2.47 -2.30
N ARG A 146 -5.72 2.77 -1.16
CA ARG A 146 -5.72 4.12 -0.57
C ARG A 146 -5.11 5.17 -1.51
N PHE A 147 -3.97 4.85 -2.12
CA PHE A 147 -3.34 5.70 -3.13
C PHE A 147 -4.33 6.06 -4.25
N ILE A 148 -5.00 5.05 -4.82
CA ILE A 148 -5.94 5.25 -5.93
C ILE A 148 -7.16 6.05 -5.49
N ALA A 149 -7.72 5.73 -4.31
CA ALA A 149 -8.81 6.49 -3.72
C ALA A 149 -8.45 7.97 -3.57
N ARG A 150 -7.26 8.27 -3.02
CA ARG A 150 -6.78 9.63 -2.84
C ARG A 150 -6.58 10.37 -4.16
N CYS A 151 -6.08 9.69 -5.18
CA CYS A 151 -5.98 10.27 -6.52
C CYS A 151 -7.37 10.65 -7.06
N ARG A 152 -8.38 9.79 -6.92
CA ARG A 152 -9.75 10.10 -7.36
C ARG A 152 -10.37 11.25 -6.57
N GLU A 153 -10.28 11.23 -5.24
CA GLU A 153 -10.78 12.30 -4.37
C GLU A 153 -10.18 13.67 -4.72
N THR A 154 -8.92 13.67 -5.15
CA THR A 154 -8.20 14.90 -5.50
C THR A 154 -8.25 15.22 -6.99
N MET A 155 -9.07 14.51 -7.77
CA MET A 155 -9.14 14.62 -9.24
C MET A 155 -7.77 14.52 -9.91
N THR A 156 -6.87 13.73 -9.34
CA THR A 156 -5.55 13.43 -9.89
C THR A 156 -5.63 12.17 -10.75
N ILE A 157 -5.29 12.29 -12.02
CA ILE A 157 -5.22 11.17 -12.95
C ILE A 157 -4.12 10.22 -12.49
N LEU A 158 -4.44 8.94 -12.35
CA LEU A 158 -3.50 7.92 -11.90
C LEU A 158 -2.26 7.86 -12.80
N PRO A 159 -1.06 7.75 -12.20
CA PRO A 159 0.15 7.47 -12.96
C PRO A 159 0.16 6.00 -13.41
N ALA A 160 1.15 5.63 -14.21
CA ALA A 160 1.37 4.23 -14.56
C ALA A 160 1.48 3.34 -13.30
N ILE A 161 0.98 2.10 -13.37
CA ILE A 161 1.00 1.15 -12.24
C ILE A 161 2.40 0.94 -11.67
N THR A 162 3.43 0.97 -12.50
CA THR A 162 4.82 0.87 -12.06
C THR A 162 5.26 2.04 -11.17
N THR A 163 4.70 3.22 -11.37
CA THR A 163 4.91 4.38 -10.49
C THR A 163 4.16 4.21 -9.17
N ILE A 164 2.93 3.70 -9.21
CA ILE A 164 2.14 3.42 -7.99
C ILE A 164 2.88 2.38 -7.14
N GLU A 165 3.27 1.25 -7.73
CA GLU A 165 3.99 0.17 -7.05
C GLU A 165 5.30 0.68 -6.44
N ARG A 166 6.08 1.47 -7.19
CA ARG A 166 7.33 2.03 -6.70
C ARG A 166 7.11 2.98 -5.52
N LEU A 167 6.19 3.93 -5.62
CA LEU A 167 5.92 4.89 -4.55
C LEU A 167 5.38 4.21 -3.30
N CYS A 168 4.51 3.20 -3.45
CA CYS A 168 4.02 2.41 -2.33
C CYS A 168 5.15 1.60 -1.67
N ALA A 169 6.03 0.97 -2.47
CA ALA A 169 7.17 0.24 -1.94
C ALA A 169 8.14 1.16 -1.17
N ASP A 170 8.48 2.30 -1.75
CA ASP A 170 9.34 3.32 -1.13
C ASP A 170 8.74 3.80 0.20
N ALA A 171 7.43 4.09 0.22
CA ALA A 171 6.71 4.51 1.42
C ALA A 171 6.66 3.42 2.50
N LEU A 172 6.46 2.16 2.13
CA LEU A 172 6.45 1.03 3.09
C LEU A 172 7.83 0.82 3.73
N VAL A 173 8.91 0.93 2.95
CA VAL A 173 10.29 0.84 3.48
C VAL A 173 10.59 2.02 4.41
N ALA A 174 10.19 3.23 4.03
CA ALA A 174 10.37 4.41 4.86
C ALA A 174 9.56 4.33 6.16
N ALA A 175 8.31 3.83 6.11
CA ALA A 175 7.46 3.61 7.28
C ALA A 175 8.07 2.57 8.23
N GLU A 176 8.60 1.45 7.72
CA GLU A 176 9.28 0.43 8.53
C GLU A 176 10.48 1.03 9.26
N ARG A 177 11.36 1.75 8.56
CA ARG A 177 12.52 2.44 9.18
C ARG A 177 12.10 3.48 10.22
N ARG A 178 11.00 4.21 9.98
CA ARG A 178 10.50 5.21 10.92
C ARG A 178 9.95 4.57 12.20
N ILE A 179 9.28 3.44 12.09
CA ILE A 179 8.80 2.66 13.24
C ILE A 179 9.99 2.11 14.04
N GLU A 180 10.96 1.49 13.35
CA GLU A 180 12.19 0.96 13.98
C GLU A 180 12.93 2.06 14.75
N LYS A 181 13.15 3.21 14.10
CA LYS A 181 13.80 4.37 14.73
C LYS A 181 12.99 4.94 15.90
N ARG A 182 11.66 4.99 15.80
CA ARG A 182 10.78 5.47 16.89
C ARG A 182 10.89 4.60 18.14
N ILE A 183 10.96 3.28 17.95
CA ILE A 183 11.16 2.32 19.05
C ILE A 183 12.57 2.48 19.61
N ALA A 184 13.59 2.45 18.74
CA ALA A 184 14.99 2.54 19.16
C ALA A 184 15.31 3.84 19.92
N ALA A 185 14.73 4.97 19.52
CA ALA A 185 14.95 6.26 20.18
C ALA A 185 14.36 6.37 21.60
N ARG A 186 13.55 5.40 22.03
CA ARG A 186 12.98 5.33 23.38
C ARG A 186 13.71 4.35 24.29
N LEU A 187 14.70 3.64 23.76
CA LEU A 187 15.56 2.76 24.54
C LEU A 187 16.70 3.59 25.12
N ASP A 188 16.86 3.55 26.44
CA ASP A 188 18.04 4.11 27.08
C ASP A 188 19.30 3.24 26.79
N PRO A 189 20.51 3.72 27.12
CA PRO A 189 21.74 2.95 26.88
C PRO A 189 21.77 1.59 27.58
N VAL A 190 21.18 1.48 28.79
CA VAL A 190 21.15 0.23 29.56
C VAL A 190 20.28 -0.81 28.87
N ALA A 191 19.10 -0.40 28.41
CA ALA A 191 18.19 -1.21 27.61
C ALA A 191 18.85 -1.63 26.28
N CYS A 192 19.54 -0.71 25.60
CA CYS A 192 20.27 -1.03 24.37
C CYS A 192 21.33 -2.12 24.59
N ASP A 193 22.16 -1.98 25.63
CA ASP A 193 23.21 -2.94 25.97
C ASP A 193 22.62 -4.30 26.39
N GLY A 194 21.55 -4.29 27.20
CA GLY A 194 20.83 -5.51 27.60
C GLY A 194 20.28 -6.26 26.39
N LEU A 195 19.63 -5.53 25.47
CA LEU A 195 19.09 -6.08 24.23
C LEU A 195 20.19 -6.63 23.31
N ASP A 196 21.30 -5.92 23.14
CA ASP A 196 22.41 -6.39 22.30
C ASP A 196 23.08 -7.65 22.90
N ARG A 197 23.18 -7.74 24.24
CA ARG A 197 23.66 -8.95 24.96
C ARG A 197 22.80 -10.18 24.70
N LEU A 198 21.50 -10.03 24.41
CA LEU A 198 20.64 -11.18 24.09
C LEU A 198 21.18 -11.99 22.89
N THR A 199 21.88 -11.34 21.97
CA THR A 199 22.43 -11.98 20.77
C THR A 199 23.88 -12.44 20.89
N THR A 200 24.60 -11.98 21.93
CA THR A 200 26.03 -12.29 22.12
C THR A 200 26.29 -13.20 23.31
N GLU A 201 25.45 -13.15 24.34
CA GLU A 201 25.55 -14.02 25.51
C GLU A 201 25.08 -15.44 25.16
N MET A 202 25.97 -16.41 25.38
CA MET A 202 25.74 -17.82 25.10
C MET A 202 25.53 -18.60 26.39
N LEU A 203 24.45 -19.36 26.44
CA LEU A 203 24.13 -20.31 27.50
C LEU A 203 24.74 -21.68 27.21
N PRO A 204 24.80 -22.58 28.23
CA PRO A 204 25.17 -23.97 28.02
C PRO A 204 24.42 -24.60 26.84
N GLY A 205 25.15 -25.37 26.02
CA GLY A 205 24.62 -25.91 24.76
C GLY A 205 24.70 -24.95 23.56
N ALA A 206 25.47 -23.86 23.68
CA ALA A 206 25.70 -22.88 22.61
C ALA A 206 24.39 -22.24 22.08
N ILE A 207 23.46 -21.95 22.99
CA ILE A 207 22.20 -21.27 22.69
C ILE A 207 22.33 -19.82 23.13
N SER A 208 22.05 -18.86 22.24
CA SER A 208 22.05 -17.46 22.67
C SER A 208 20.90 -17.17 23.63
N ARG A 209 21.09 -16.17 24.50
CA ARG A 209 20.05 -15.71 25.45
C ARG A 209 18.72 -15.39 24.75
N PHE A 210 18.76 -14.77 23.55
CA PHE A 210 17.58 -14.51 22.73
C PHE A 210 16.83 -15.79 22.32
N ILE A 211 17.56 -16.82 21.89
CA ILE A 211 16.95 -18.09 21.48
C ILE A 211 16.39 -18.84 22.68
N TRP A 212 17.04 -18.75 23.83
CA TRP A 212 16.54 -19.33 25.08
C TRP A 212 15.23 -18.68 25.55
N LEU A 213 15.10 -17.35 25.44
CA LEU A 213 13.84 -16.64 25.72
C LEU A 213 12.72 -17.07 24.76
N ARG A 214 13.03 -17.22 23.47
CA ARG A 214 12.05 -17.63 22.45
C ARG A 214 11.55 -19.07 22.63
N ARG A 215 12.41 -19.99 23.11
CA ARG A 215 12.09 -21.42 23.21
C ARG A 215 11.23 -21.70 24.44
N ILE A 216 9.90 -21.66 24.29
CA ILE A 216 8.98 -22.13 25.33
C ILE A 216 8.84 -23.65 25.19
N GLU A 217 9.40 -24.39 26.15
CA GLU A 217 9.25 -25.85 26.22
C GLU A 217 7.95 -26.18 26.97
N PRO A 218 7.00 -26.90 26.35
CA PRO A 218 5.79 -27.34 27.04
C PRO A 218 6.15 -28.41 28.08
N GLY A 219 5.55 -28.32 29.27
CA GLY A 219 5.71 -29.30 30.33
C GLY A 219 4.77 -29.02 31.49
N ASN A 220 4.36 -30.09 32.20
CA ASN A 220 3.42 -30.04 33.32
C ASN A 220 4.08 -30.43 34.66
N ASN A 221 5.40 -30.28 34.78
CA ASN A 221 6.16 -30.60 35.99
C ASN A 221 6.81 -29.35 36.61
N SER A 222 7.27 -29.48 37.86
CA SER A 222 7.89 -28.38 38.61
C SER A 222 9.14 -27.82 37.94
N ALA A 223 9.90 -28.66 37.22
CA ALA A 223 11.07 -28.21 36.47
C ALA A 223 10.70 -27.29 35.30
N ALA A 224 9.60 -27.57 34.58
CA ALA A 224 9.08 -26.70 33.54
C ALA A 224 8.56 -25.37 34.11
N ALA A 225 7.91 -25.40 35.27
CA ALA A 225 7.47 -24.19 35.97
C ALA A 225 8.67 -23.30 36.38
N ASN A 226 9.73 -23.89 36.95
CA ASN A 226 10.92 -23.13 37.31
C ASN A 226 11.59 -22.49 36.09
N ARG A 227 11.70 -23.19 34.95
CA ARG A 227 12.22 -22.58 33.71
C ARG A 227 11.39 -21.40 33.22
N LEU A 228 10.07 -21.42 33.43
CA LEU A 228 9.20 -20.28 33.10
C LEU A 228 9.41 -19.11 34.06
N LEU A 229 9.59 -19.39 35.37
CA LEU A 229 9.93 -18.37 36.36
C LEU A 229 11.28 -17.71 36.06
N ASP A 230 12.32 -18.50 35.74
CA ASP A 230 13.64 -17.97 35.36
C ASP A 230 13.55 -16.99 34.18
N ARG A 231 12.71 -17.32 33.18
CA ARG A 231 12.46 -16.44 32.03
C ARG A 231 11.72 -15.17 32.44
N LEU A 232 10.67 -15.31 33.23
CA LEU A 232 9.88 -14.17 33.71
C LEU A 232 10.73 -13.21 34.55
N GLU A 233 11.57 -13.75 35.44
CA GLU A 233 12.51 -12.96 36.22
C GLU A 233 13.52 -12.24 35.34
N PHE A 234 14.08 -12.92 34.33
CA PHE A 234 14.98 -12.30 33.36
C PHE A 234 14.31 -11.17 32.56
N LEU A 235 13.09 -11.40 32.06
CA LEU A 235 12.32 -10.40 31.32
C LEU A 235 12.00 -9.18 32.20
N ARG A 236 11.57 -9.41 33.45
CA ARG A 236 11.32 -8.35 34.43
C ARG A 236 12.59 -7.56 34.76
N ALA A 237 13.73 -8.23 34.89
CA ALA A 237 15.02 -7.59 35.16
C ALA A 237 15.49 -6.68 34.03
N MET A 238 15.08 -6.93 32.78
CA MET A 238 15.35 -6.01 31.66
C MET A 238 14.55 -4.70 31.74
N ASN A 239 13.47 -4.67 32.52
CA ASN A 239 12.70 -3.45 32.84
C ASN A 239 12.28 -2.63 31.61
N LEU A 240 11.87 -3.29 30.52
CA LEU A 240 11.34 -2.61 29.34
C LEU A 240 9.85 -2.28 29.54
N ASN A 241 9.50 -1.00 29.41
CA ASN A 241 8.13 -0.52 29.54
C ASN A 241 7.39 -0.52 28.18
N ASP A 242 6.12 -0.88 28.17
CA ASP A 242 5.18 -0.77 27.03
C ASP A 242 5.17 0.62 26.38
N GLY A 243 5.51 1.68 27.13
CA GLY A 243 5.68 3.03 26.60
C GLY A 243 6.67 3.14 25.43
N ILE A 244 7.62 2.21 25.32
CA ILE A 244 8.54 2.08 24.17
C ILE A 244 7.75 1.91 22.86
N LEU A 245 6.61 1.21 22.89
CA LEU A 245 5.77 0.92 21.73
C LEU A 245 4.69 1.99 21.47
N ALA A 246 4.63 3.06 22.27
CA ALA A 246 3.59 4.09 22.15
C ALA A 246 3.47 4.68 20.72
N GLY A 247 2.28 4.65 20.13
CA GLY A 247 2.05 5.15 18.78
C GLY A 247 2.62 4.26 17.66
N VAL A 248 3.02 3.01 17.96
CA VAL A 248 3.26 1.98 16.95
C VAL A 248 1.97 1.20 16.73
N PRO A 249 1.46 1.06 15.49
CA PRO A 249 0.23 0.31 15.26
C PRO A 249 0.35 -1.17 15.70
N PRO A 250 -0.68 -1.77 16.34
CA PRO A 250 -0.60 -3.15 16.86
C PRO A 250 -0.20 -4.20 15.81
N HIS A 251 -0.68 -4.06 14.58
CA HIS A 251 -0.33 -4.96 13.49
C HIS A 251 1.16 -4.87 13.08
N ARG A 252 1.83 -3.74 13.37
CA ARG A 252 3.27 -3.54 13.16
C ARG A 252 4.08 -4.18 14.29
N VAL A 253 3.61 -4.04 15.53
CA VAL A 253 4.16 -4.78 16.70
C VAL A 253 4.10 -6.29 16.42
N ALA A 254 2.93 -6.81 16.06
CA ALA A 254 2.77 -8.23 15.73
C ALA A 254 3.63 -8.69 14.52
N ARG A 255 3.97 -7.79 13.60
CA ARG A 255 4.88 -8.10 12.49
C ARG A 255 6.35 -8.14 12.95
N LEU A 256 6.79 -7.19 13.76
CA LEU A 256 8.14 -7.18 14.34
C LEU A 256 8.36 -8.40 15.25
N ARG A 257 7.35 -8.74 16.07
CA ARG A 257 7.34 -9.96 16.90
C ARG A 257 7.56 -11.22 16.05
N ARG A 258 6.75 -11.39 14.99
CA ARG A 258 6.90 -12.51 14.04
C ARG A 258 8.23 -12.52 13.29
N GLN A 259 8.86 -11.38 13.06
CA GLN A 259 10.21 -11.33 12.51
C GLN A 259 11.22 -11.85 13.52
N GLY A 260 11.19 -11.40 14.77
CA GLY A 260 12.06 -11.91 15.84
C GLY A 260 11.87 -13.40 16.10
N GLU A 261 10.64 -13.91 16.00
CA GLU A 261 10.36 -15.35 16.08
C GLU A 261 11.00 -16.17 14.97
N ARG A 262 11.33 -15.56 13.81
CA ARG A 262 11.95 -16.25 12.67
C ARG A 262 13.46 -16.13 12.65
N TYR A 263 14.02 -15.01 13.10
CA TYR A 263 15.46 -14.81 13.08
C TYR A 263 16.20 -15.69 14.09
N PHE A 264 17.43 -16.08 13.74
CA PHE A 264 18.41 -16.55 14.71
C PHE A 264 19.30 -15.39 15.16
N ALA A 265 20.11 -15.60 16.20
CA ALA A 265 20.98 -14.55 16.75
C ALA A 265 21.90 -13.96 15.67
N ASP A 266 22.51 -14.78 14.83
CA ASP A 266 23.37 -14.32 13.72
C ASP A 266 22.60 -13.43 12.74
N GLY A 267 21.42 -13.88 12.31
CA GLY A 267 20.57 -13.10 11.40
C GLY A 267 20.06 -11.79 11.99
N LEU A 268 19.92 -11.70 13.32
CA LEU A 268 19.63 -10.42 14.00
C LEU A 268 20.87 -9.53 14.03
N ARG A 269 22.07 -10.07 14.26
CA ARG A 269 23.33 -9.31 14.30
C ARG A 269 23.67 -8.67 12.96
N ASP A 270 23.29 -9.29 11.85
CA ASP A 270 23.45 -8.75 10.49
C ASP A 270 22.54 -7.54 10.19
N LEU A 271 21.53 -7.27 11.02
CA LEU A 271 20.65 -6.12 10.87
C LEU A 271 21.30 -4.85 11.45
N GLY A 272 20.92 -3.70 10.89
CA GLY A 272 21.26 -2.39 11.48
C GLY A 272 20.72 -2.26 12.91
N ALA A 273 21.45 -1.51 13.75
CA ALA A 273 21.20 -1.43 15.19
C ALA A 273 19.74 -1.07 15.55
N ASP A 274 19.18 -0.03 14.94
CA ASP A 274 17.79 0.40 15.19
C ASP A 274 16.80 -0.73 14.92
N ARG A 275 16.95 -1.42 13.78
CA ARG A 275 16.07 -2.52 13.39
C ARG A 275 16.22 -3.72 14.31
N ARG A 276 17.46 -4.12 14.60
CA ARG A 276 17.75 -5.22 15.51
C ARG A 276 17.12 -4.97 16.89
N ARG A 277 17.38 -3.80 17.47
CA ARG A 277 16.86 -3.40 18.78
C ARG A 277 15.34 -3.27 18.81
N ALA A 278 14.73 -2.72 17.75
CA ALA A 278 13.27 -2.63 17.66
C ALA A 278 12.60 -4.01 17.64
N ILE A 279 13.14 -4.96 16.86
CA ILE A 279 12.62 -6.34 16.84
C ILE A 279 12.76 -7.00 18.21
N MET A 280 13.93 -6.90 18.84
CA MET A 280 14.18 -7.53 20.14
C MET A 280 13.36 -6.90 21.26
N ALA A 281 13.23 -5.57 21.29
CA ALA A 281 12.39 -4.87 22.26
C ALA A 281 10.92 -5.31 22.15
N VAL A 282 10.38 -5.41 20.92
CA VAL A 282 9.03 -5.93 20.69
C VAL A 282 8.89 -7.37 21.18
N CYS A 283 9.86 -8.24 20.89
CA CYS A 283 9.81 -9.63 21.38
C CYS A 283 9.82 -9.69 22.91
N VAL A 284 10.69 -8.94 23.57
CA VAL A 284 10.80 -8.92 25.04
C VAL A 284 9.52 -8.39 25.71
N ILE A 285 8.87 -7.38 25.12
CA ILE A 285 7.64 -6.80 25.67
C ILE A 285 6.43 -7.75 25.45
N GLU A 286 6.42 -8.51 24.36
CA GLU A 286 5.29 -9.38 23.99
C GLU A 286 5.46 -10.85 24.45
N TRP A 287 6.53 -11.18 25.18
CA TRP A 287 6.81 -12.52 25.76
C TRP A 287 6.53 -12.53 27.25
#